data_AF-A0A8J3W0Y5-F1
#
_entry.id   AF-A0A8J3W0Y5-F1
#
_cell.length_a   1.000
_cell.length_b   1.000
_cell.length_c   1.000
_cell.angle_alpha   90.00
_cell.angle_beta   90.00
_cell.angle_gamma   90.00
#
_symmetry.space_group_name_H-M   'P 1'
#
loop_
_entity.id
_entity.type
_entity.pdbx_description
1 polymer ?
#
loop_
_entity_poly.entity_id
_entity_poly.type
_entity_poly.pdbx_seq_one_letter_code
_entity_poly.pdbx_strand_id
1 'polypeptide(L)'
;MLVSGVSCTISTMRHSREGSVKPMDAESRICLSDMVPALRWSRPQQVAEMLADPRLPGGWWASITLGRAMEATGVDWLCERLARLAVGRWDHLPLTDLLPALQVHTVDPALPGWPEPVRSLVNGLGGWYRLRRLTPCDLQAPAAPASPEVILATVFREIFGHLASSGAEPAAAAQAAAVPAPTAAPTAAPMAAPTAAPMAAPEPPPPPSEHPMVVLVDGLFRGWDPLTRAVAAQRLFAAEPVGLRELAHNLNVDRDALSHAQRAAEERVLQWLRSSDSAPLTGHLFGLTEWLGAAATQDQLIAADPSHPVEVPALGVPLWRVLVTLMPDRRLQDGWLVVGDLFGLRDKTRQLLTGKPADADVIELLGRLGIRAHSARAWLESMPRPEAPAAQPEKPAPLPRRTPGANGHQHRGGVPIPSQANNGPDAATALAALNALTGGAPRQQPHQQQPRQQPRPHLVPGPRPSSGPASDPRRWQRIDVTSEHLRGGPVAVPEGYAAQLGMRPGTLLSVTGPGDNAVVLVWRDRQPVFDSLQPVLMRLNAQPGDSVYVTVDGYRLDAQLTSLTS
;
A
#
# COMPACT_ATOMS: atom_id res chain seq x y z
N MET A 1 11.54 61.60 34.81
CA MET A 1 10.21 61.25 35.33
C MET A 1 9.20 61.38 34.20
N LEU A 2 8.40 60.32 33.96
CA LEU A 2 7.07 60.25 33.31
C LEU A 2 7.00 60.73 31.83
N VAL A 3 6.86 59.90 30.80
CA VAL A 3 5.84 58.89 30.42
C VAL A 3 4.47 59.47 29.98
N SER A 4 4.22 59.28 28.67
CA SER A 4 2.96 59.04 27.95
C SER A 4 1.96 60.14 27.59
N GLY A 5 1.52 60.07 26.31
CA GLY A 5 0.11 60.26 25.94
C GLY A 5 -0.13 61.05 24.65
N VAL A 6 -0.33 60.36 23.52
CA VAL A 6 -1.01 60.95 22.34
C VAL A 6 -2.09 59.99 21.84
N SER A 7 -3.34 60.45 21.98
CA SER A 7 -4.54 59.89 21.36
C SER A 7 -4.66 60.34 19.91
N CYS A 8 -5.21 59.50 19.02
CA CYS A 8 -5.77 59.97 17.75
C CYS A 8 -7.01 59.14 17.33
N THR A 9 -8.17 59.78 17.51
CA THR A 9 -9.32 59.95 16.60
C THR A 9 -9.93 58.76 15.85
N ILE A 10 -11.18 58.44 16.22
CA ILE A 10 -12.16 57.64 15.49
C ILE A 10 -12.90 58.54 14.50
N SER A 11 -13.08 58.10 13.25
CA SER A 11 -14.06 58.69 12.32
C SER A 11 -14.72 57.60 11.47
N THR A 12 -16.05 57.68 11.41
CA THR A 12 -16.98 56.68 10.90
C THR A 12 -17.42 57.06 9.48
N MET A 13 -17.45 56.12 8.53
CA MET A 13 -18.34 56.21 7.35
C MET A 13 -18.80 54.83 6.88
N ARG A 14 -20.13 54.67 6.80
CA ARG A 14 -20.86 53.53 6.21
C ARG A 14 -20.81 53.59 4.69
N HIS A 15 -20.72 52.45 4.02
CA HIS A 15 -21.37 52.20 2.73
C HIS A 15 -21.76 50.71 2.58
N SER A 16 -23.02 50.49 2.19
CA SER A 16 -23.64 49.19 1.91
C SER A 16 -23.10 48.54 0.64
N ARG A 17 -23.07 47.20 0.59
CA ARG A 17 -23.67 46.42 -0.51
C ARG A 17 -23.73 44.93 -0.18
N GLU A 18 -24.94 44.38 -0.29
CA GLU A 18 -25.22 42.96 -0.42
C GLU A 18 -24.41 42.33 -1.55
N GLY A 19 -23.80 41.19 -1.25
CA GLY A 19 -23.34 40.20 -2.20
C GLY A 19 -23.88 38.86 -1.75
N SER A 20 -25.04 38.48 -2.29
CA SER A 20 -25.62 37.15 -2.17
C SER A 20 -24.61 36.10 -2.64
N VAL A 21 -24.06 35.33 -1.71
CA VAL A 21 -23.26 34.15 -2.03
C VAL A 21 -24.25 33.08 -2.48
N LYS A 22 -24.37 32.89 -3.79
CA LYS A 22 -25.00 31.70 -4.36
C LYS A 22 -24.32 30.46 -3.78
N PRO A 23 -25.06 29.38 -3.48
CA PRO A 23 -24.42 28.10 -3.18
C PRO A 23 -23.53 27.75 -4.37
N MET A 24 -22.25 27.56 -4.09
CA MET A 24 -21.27 27.11 -5.04
C MET A 24 -21.65 25.67 -5.36
N ASP A 25 -22.35 25.47 -6.48
CA ASP A 25 -22.57 24.14 -7.04
C ASP A 25 -21.22 23.46 -7.09
N ALA A 26 -21.07 22.39 -6.31
CA ALA A 26 -19.88 21.55 -6.32
C ALA A 26 -19.87 20.78 -7.64
N GLU A 27 -19.61 21.49 -8.74
CA GLU A 27 -19.44 20.88 -10.05
C GLU A 27 -18.22 19.96 -9.97
N SER A 28 -18.50 18.67 -10.01
CA SER A 28 -17.52 17.58 -10.01
C SER A 28 -16.40 17.89 -11.02
N ARG A 29 -15.19 18.12 -10.50
CA ARG A 29 -13.96 18.41 -11.28
C ARG A 29 -13.41 17.18 -12.01
N ILE A 30 -14.27 16.27 -12.46
CA ILE A 30 -13.87 15.04 -13.16
C ILE A 30 -13.54 15.42 -14.60
N CYS A 31 -12.28 15.29 -15.00
CA CYS A 31 -11.82 15.46 -16.38
C CYS A 31 -11.87 14.13 -17.14
N LEU A 32 -11.72 14.18 -18.47
CA LEU A 32 -11.73 12.95 -19.29
C LEU A 32 -10.62 11.97 -18.88
N SER A 33 -9.44 12.48 -18.53
CA SER A 33 -8.30 11.68 -18.07
C SER A 33 -8.49 11.03 -16.70
N ASP A 34 -9.48 11.44 -15.90
CA ASP A 34 -9.86 10.73 -14.68
C ASP A 34 -10.69 9.49 -15.00
N MET A 35 -11.51 9.55 -16.05
CA MET A 35 -12.35 8.42 -16.49
C MET A 35 -11.59 7.44 -17.39
N VAL A 36 -10.71 7.96 -18.24
CA VAL A 36 -9.85 7.17 -19.12
C VAL A 36 -8.40 7.46 -18.75
N PRO A 37 -7.83 6.76 -17.74
CA PRO A 37 -6.48 7.04 -17.23
C PRO A 37 -5.40 6.89 -18.31
N ALA A 38 -5.66 6.07 -19.34
CA ALA A 38 -4.74 5.88 -20.46
C ALA A 38 -4.34 7.16 -21.18
N LEU A 39 -5.17 8.21 -21.11
CA LEU A 39 -4.85 9.54 -21.63
C LEU A 39 -3.67 10.21 -20.91
N ARG A 40 -3.38 9.85 -19.65
CA ARG A 40 -2.32 10.47 -18.83
C ARG A 40 -0.92 9.99 -19.18
N TRP A 41 -0.82 8.75 -19.65
CA TRP A 41 0.45 8.09 -19.99
C TRP A 41 0.62 7.93 -21.51
N SER A 42 -0.33 8.44 -22.30
CA SER A 42 -0.21 8.54 -23.76
C SER A 42 0.53 9.79 -24.16
N ARG A 43 1.28 9.72 -25.27
CA ARG A 43 2.01 10.88 -25.79
C ARG A 43 1.01 11.99 -26.16
N PRO A 44 1.17 13.22 -25.63
CA PRO A 44 0.18 14.27 -25.77
C PRO A 44 -0.06 14.68 -27.22
N GLN A 45 0.96 14.55 -28.09
CA GLN A 45 0.83 14.81 -29.53
C GLN A 45 -0.14 13.82 -30.20
N GLN A 46 -0.05 12.53 -29.84
CA GLN A 46 -0.90 11.48 -30.42
C GLN A 46 -2.34 11.57 -29.91
N VAL A 47 -2.52 12.01 -28.66
CA VAL A 47 -3.84 12.29 -28.10
C VAL A 47 -4.43 13.54 -28.76
N ALA A 48 -3.64 14.60 -28.94
CA ALA A 48 -4.06 15.82 -29.63
C ALA A 48 -4.48 15.55 -31.09
N GLU A 49 -3.76 14.72 -31.83
CA GLU A 49 -4.13 14.35 -33.21
C GLU A 49 -5.54 13.78 -33.33
N MET A 50 -6.03 13.08 -32.29
CA MET A 50 -7.32 12.41 -32.31
C MET A 50 -8.43 13.16 -31.54
N LEU A 51 -8.07 13.91 -30.50
CA LEU A 51 -9.01 14.60 -29.60
C LEU A 51 -8.96 16.14 -29.70
N ALA A 52 -8.15 16.73 -30.58
CA ALA A 52 -8.18 18.18 -30.79
C ALA A 52 -9.55 18.63 -31.31
N ASP A 53 -10.14 19.62 -30.64
CA ASP A 53 -11.37 20.29 -31.05
C ASP A 53 -11.14 21.81 -30.99
N PRO A 54 -11.49 22.58 -32.04
CA PRO A 54 -11.25 24.03 -32.08
C PRO A 54 -12.01 24.82 -31.00
N ARG A 55 -13.04 24.23 -30.38
CA ARG A 55 -13.82 24.85 -29.30
C ARG A 55 -13.19 24.65 -27.93
N LEU A 56 -12.19 23.78 -27.81
CA LEU A 56 -11.56 23.41 -26.55
C LEU A 56 -10.05 23.75 -26.57
N PRO A 57 -9.46 24.11 -25.41
CA PRO A 57 -8.03 24.40 -25.35
C PRO A 57 -7.16 23.14 -25.57
N GLY A 58 -5.88 23.33 -25.89
CA GLY A 58 -4.93 22.23 -25.99
C GLY A 58 -4.84 21.45 -24.66
N GLY A 59 -4.86 20.12 -24.72
CA GLY A 59 -4.82 19.28 -23.53
C GLY A 59 -6.09 19.32 -22.68
N TRP A 60 -7.23 19.75 -23.24
CA TRP A 60 -8.51 19.85 -22.53
C TRP A 60 -8.93 18.58 -21.79
N TRP A 61 -8.53 17.40 -22.27
CA TRP A 61 -8.84 16.12 -21.64
C TRP A 61 -8.28 15.97 -20.21
N ALA A 62 -7.31 16.81 -19.81
CA ALA A 62 -6.75 16.87 -18.47
C ALA A 62 -7.16 18.12 -17.67
N SER A 63 -7.75 19.13 -18.33
CA SER A 63 -7.97 20.46 -17.73
C SER A 63 -9.42 20.95 -17.77
N ILE A 64 -10.28 20.36 -18.60
CA ILE A 64 -11.70 20.68 -18.73
C ILE A 64 -12.55 19.55 -18.14
N THR A 65 -13.60 19.93 -17.40
CA THR A 65 -14.56 18.98 -16.83
C THR A 65 -15.26 18.19 -17.92
N LEU A 66 -15.52 16.91 -17.64
CA LEU A 66 -16.11 15.97 -18.59
C LEU A 66 -17.48 16.46 -19.10
N GLY A 67 -18.32 17.02 -18.22
CA GLY A 67 -19.61 17.60 -18.61
C GLY A 67 -19.47 18.73 -19.63
N ARG A 68 -18.58 19.69 -19.36
CA ARG A 68 -18.31 20.81 -20.28
C ARG A 68 -17.69 20.37 -21.60
N ALA A 69 -16.84 19.34 -21.56
CA ALA A 69 -16.28 18.74 -22.78
C ALA A 69 -17.38 18.05 -23.61
N MET A 70 -18.26 17.28 -22.97
CA MET A 70 -19.39 16.60 -23.62
C MET A 70 -20.39 17.58 -24.24
N GLU A 71 -20.66 18.73 -23.59
CA GLU A 71 -21.49 19.81 -24.16
C GLU A 71 -20.86 20.45 -25.40
N ALA A 72 -19.53 20.62 -25.40
CA ALA A 72 -18.82 21.28 -26.49
C ALA A 72 -18.63 20.38 -27.74
N THR A 73 -18.32 19.10 -27.53
CA THR A 73 -17.99 18.15 -28.60
C THR A 73 -19.13 17.19 -28.96
N GLY A 74 -20.06 16.94 -28.04
CA GLY A 74 -21.04 15.87 -28.11
C GLY A 74 -20.50 14.52 -27.61
N VAL A 75 -21.37 13.72 -27.00
CA VAL A 75 -21.02 12.41 -26.40
C VAL A 75 -20.61 11.39 -27.46
N ASP A 76 -21.34 11.34 -28.57
CA ASP A 76 -21.08 10.39 -29.65
C ASP A 76 -19.72 10.61 -30.30
N TRP A 77 -19.40 11.87 -30.61
CA TRP A 77 -18.10 12.24 -31.16
C TRP A 77 -16.96 11.82 -30.22
N LEU A 78 -17.12 12.08 -28.92
CA LEU A 78 -16.12 11.74 -27.92
C LEU A 78 -15.91 10.22 -27.83
N CYS A 79 -17.00 9.45 -27.76
CA CYS A 79 -16.95 7.99 -27.68
C CYS A 79 -16.31 7.36 -28.92
N GLU A 80 -16.62 7.87 -30.12
CA GLU A 80 -16.01 7.40 -31.36
C GLU A 80 -14.51 7.67 -31.41
N ARG A 81 -14.07 8.87 -31.00
CA ARG A 81 -12.64 9.23 -31.01
C ARG A 81 -11.86 8.43 -29.98
N LEU A 82 -12.42 8.22 -28.79
CA LEU A 82 -11.82 7.35 -27.77
C LEU A 82 -11.74 5.90 -28.22
N ALA A 83 -12.77 5.38 -28.89
CA ALA A 83 -12.76 4.03 -29.44
C ALA A 83 -11.65 3.85 -30.49
N ARG A 84 -11.48 4.80 -31.40
CA ARG A 84 -10.38 4.76 -32.39
C ARG A 84 -9.01 4.86 -31.73
N LEU A 85 -8.88 5.69 -30.71
CA LEU A 85 -7.63 5.85 -29.94
C LEU A 85 -7.31 4.54 -29.19
N ALA A 86 -8.33 3.92 -28.58
CA ALA A 86 -8.22 2.64 -27.88
C ALA A 86 -7.73 1.52 -28.80
N VAL A 87 -8.37 1.34 -29.96
CA VAL A 87 -7.96 0.30 -30.92
C VAL A 87 -6.60 0.62 -31.54
N GLY A 88 -6.29 1.89 -31.82
CA GLY A 88 -5.06 2.26 -32.52
C GLY A 88 -3.81 2.32 -31.65
N ARG A 89 -3.95 2.49 -30.33
CA ARG A 89 -2.82 2.78 -29.41
C ARG A 89 -2.84 2.01 -28.09
N TRP A 90 -4.00 1.49 -27.69
CA TRP A 90 -4.20 0.81 -26.40
C TRP A 90 -4.76 -0.60 -26.60
N ASP A 91 -4.42 -1.22 -27.73
CA ASP A 91 -4.91 -2.52 -28.17
C ASP A 91 -4.61 -3.66 -27.19
N HIS A 92 -3.53 -3.54 -26.43
CA HIS A 92 -3.05 -4.49 -25.44
C HIS A 92 -3.59 -4.26 -24.02
N LEU A 93 -4.32 -3.16 -23.78
CA LEU A 93 -4.82 -2.84 -22.44
C LEU A 93 -6.20 -3.47 -22.22
N PRO A 94 -6.43 -4.13 -21.07
CA PRO A 94 -7.75 -4.66 -20.75
C PRO A 94 -8.74 -3.51 -20.52
N LEU A 95 -10.00 -3.72 -20.87
CA LEU A 95 -11.02 -2.66 -20.81
C LEU A 95 -11.19 -2.09 -19.40
N THR A 96 -11.00 -2.90 -18.35
CA THR A 96 -11.04 -2.44 -16.95
C THR A 96 -9.93 -1.48 -16.55
N ASP A 97 -8.83 -1.46 -17.29
CA ASP A 97 -7.71 -0.56 -17.03
C ASP A 97 -7.82 0.70 -17.90
N LEU A 98 -8.41 0.55 -19.09
CA LEU A 98 -8.75 1.65 -19.97
C LEU A 98 -9.87 2.51 -19.37
N LEU A 99 -10.92 1.87 -18.84
CA LEU A 99 -12.10 2.51 -18.26
C LEU A 99 -12.44 1.87 -16.90
N PRO A 100 -11.76 2.28 -15.81
CA PRO A 100 -11.93 1.69 -14.48
C PRO A 100 -13.36 1.73 -13.94
N ALA A 101 -14.19 2.66 -14.42
CA ALA A 101 -15.60 2.74 -14.11
C ALA A 101 -16.35 1.42 -14.41
N LEU A 102 -15.89 0.64 -15.40
CA LEU A 102 -16.41 -0.71 -15.68
C LEU A 102 -16.33 -1.64 -14.48
N GLN A 103 -15.42 -1.41 -13.53
CA GLN A 103 -15.25 -2.25 -12.36
C GLN A 103 -16.44 -2.18 -11.40
N VAL A 104 -17.00 -0.99 -11.28
CA VAL A 104 -18.05 -0.62 -10.32
C VAL A 104 -19.44 -0.66 -10.98
N HIS A 105 -19.54 -0.37 -12.28
CA HIS A 105 -20.82 -0.39 -12.99
C HIS A 105 -21.23 -1.82 -13.40
N THR A 106 -22.39 -2.24 -12.91
CA THR A 106 -23.11 -3.44 -13.37
C THR A 106 -24.05 -3.04 -14.49
N VAL A 107 -23.62 -3.20 -15.74
CA VAL A 107 -24.52 -3.07 -16.90
C VAL A 107 -25.45 -4.29 -16.91
N ASP A 108 -26.74 -4.05 -17.15
CA ASP A 108 -27.80 -5.05 -17.18
C ASP A 108 -27.44 -6.21 -18.14
N PRO A 109 -27.52 -7.49 -17.70
CA PRO A 109 -27.23 -8.65 -18.54
C PRO A 109 -28.09 -8.79 -19.81
N ALA A 110 -29.22 -8.08 -19.92
CA ALA A 110 -30.08 -8.12 -21.12
C ALA A 110 -29.71 -7.09 -22.21
N LEU A 111 -28.85 -6.11 -21.91
CA LEU A 111 -28.35 -5.08 -22.85
C LEU A 111 -29.44 -4.44 -23.76
N PRO A 112 -30.59 -3.96 -23.26
CA PRO A 112 -31.69 -3.53 -24.14
C PRO A 112 -31.40 -2.26 -24.98
N GLY A 113 -30.41 -1.44 -24.59
CA GLY A 113 -30.02 -0.22 -25.30
C GLY A 113 -28.91 -0.38 -26.35
N TRP A 114 -28.36 -1.58 -26.52
CA TRP A 114 -27.19 -1.82 -27.36
C TRP A 114 -27.59 -2.26 -28.78
N PRO A 115 -26.87 -1.85 -29.84
CA PRO A 115 -27.15 -2.29 -31.20
C PRO A 115 -27.06 -3.82 -31.33
N GLU A 116 -28.00 -4.44 -32.06
CA GLU A 116 -28.08 -5.90 -32.22
C GLU A 116 -26.75 -6.58 -32.61
N PRO A 117 -25.94 -6.03 -33.53
CA PRO A 117 -24.65 -6.62 -33.89
C PRO A 117 -23.67 -6.67 -32.70
N VAL A 118 -23.71 -5.67 -31.82
CA VAL A 118 -22.86 -5.60 -30.62
C VAL A 118 -23.37 -6.60 -29.59
N ARG A 119 -24.68 -6.66 -29.34
CA ARG A 119 -25.26 -7.61 -28.37
C ARG A 119 -24.96 -9.05 -28.73
N SER A 120 -25.18 -9.41 -29.99
CA SER A 120 -24.92 -10.77 -30.50
C SER A 120 -23.45 -11.17 -30.29
N LEU A 121 -22.51 -10.26 -30.60
CA LEU A 121 -21.09 -10.50 -30.41
C LEU A 121 -20.70 -10.59 -28.92
N VAL A 122 -21.20 -9.68 -28.07
CA VAL A 122 -20.91 -9.71 -26.62
C VAL A 122 -21.44 -10.99 -25.98
N ASN A 123 -22.64 -11.44 -26.36
CA ASN A 123 -23.19 -12.72 -25.91
C ASN A 123 -22.34 -13.90 -26.40
N GLY A 124 -21.88 -13.87 -27.66
CA GLY A 124 -20.96 -14.87 -28.21
C GLY A 124 -19.60 -14.93 -27.50
N LEU A 125 -19.10 -13.79 -26.99
CA LEU A 125 -17.86 -13.69 -26.22
C LEU A 125 -18.00 -14.12 -24.75
N GLY A 126 -19.19 -14.50 -24.29
CA GLY A 126 -19.45 -14.91 -22.90
C GLY A 126 -19.99 -13.80 -22.00
N GLY A 127 -20.60 -12.77 -22.59
CA GLY A 127 -21.34 -11.72 -21.89
C GLY A 127 -20.49 -10.62 -21.26
N TRP A 128 -21.16 -9.71 -20.56
CA TRP A 128 -20.57 -8.50 -19.96
C TRP A 128 -19.35 -8.77 -19.08
N TYR A 129 -19.43 -9.82 -18.24
CA TYR A 129 -18.37 -10.14 -17.28
C TYR A 129 -17.06 -10.58 -17.95
N ARG A 130 -17.18 -11.22 -19.13
CA ARG A 130 -16.04 -11.62 -19.93
C ARG A 130 -15.50 -10.45 -20.75
N LEU A 131 -16.39 -9.64 -21.35
CA LEU A 131 -16.01 -8.44 -22.10
C LEU A 131 -15.11 -7.50 -21.29
N ARG A 132 -15.40 -7.27 -20.00
CA ARG A 132 -14.59 -6.41 -19.12
C ARG A 132 -13.12 -6.81 -19.01
N ARG A 133 -12.79 -8.08 -19.24
CA ARG A 133 -11.43 -8.63 -19.10
C ARG A 133 -10.69 -8.74 -20.43
N LEU A 134 -11.37 -8.45 -21.54
CA LEU A 134 -10.78 -8.48 -22.87
C LEU A 134 -10.03 -7.18 -23.15
N THR A 135 -9.13 -7.23 -24.13
CA THR A 135 -8.45 -6.07 -24.70
C THR A 135 -9.11 -5.66 -26.03
N PRO A 136 -8.90 -4.44 -26.54
CA PRO A 136 -9.37 -4.06 -27.88
C PRO A 136 -8.85 -4.98 -28.99
N CYS A 137 -7.66 -5.58 -28.82
CA CYS A 137 -7.13 -6.59 -29.73
C CYS A 137 -7.98 -7.87 -29.74
N ASP A 138 -8.42 -8.35 -28.56
CA ASP A 138 -9.25 -9.55 -28.45
C ASP A 138 -10.65 -9.39 -29.08
N LEU A 139 -11.10 -8.16 -29.27
CA LEU A 139 -12.37 -7.84 -29.94
C LEU A 139 -12.28 -7.89 -31.47
N GLN A 140 -11.07 -8.03 -32.03
CA GLN A 140 -10.87 -8.16 -33.47
C GLN A 140 -11.10 -9.61 -33.89
N ALA A 141 -12.24 -9.87 -34.57
CA ALA A 141 -12.47 -11.13 -35.25
C ALA A 141 -12.74 -10.89 -36.75
N PRO A 142 -12.12 -11.67 -37.67
CA PRO A 142 -12.21 -11.45 -39.12
C PRO A 142 -13.63 -11.48 -39.72
N ALA A 143 -14.61 -12.04 -39.00
CA ALA A 143 -16.01 -12.16 -39.41
C ALA A 143 -17.00 -11.65 -38.32
N ALA A 144 -16.54 -10.77 -37.43
CA ALA A 144 -17.39 -10.18 -36.40
C ALA A 144 -18.52 -9.32 -37.02
N PRO A 145 -19.75 -9.38 -36.49
CA PRO A 145 -20.86 -8.54 -36.93
C PRO A 145 -20.70 -7.05 -36.58
N ALA A 146 -19.75 -6.69 -35.71
CA ALA A 146 -19.42 -5.31 -35.35
C ALA A 146 -17.90 -5.13 -35.24
N SER A 147 -17.39 -3.96 -35.63
CA SER A 147 -15.98 -3.63 -35.46
C SER A 147 -15.64 -3.34 -33.99
N PRO A 148 -14.39 -3.52 -33.55
CA PRO A 148 -13.97 -3.24 -32.17
C PRO A 148 -14.25 -1.78 -31.77
N GLU A 149 -14.15 -0.83 -32.71
CA GLU A 149 -14.46 0.58 -32.46
C GLU A 149 -15.94 0.79 -32.13
N VAL A 150 -16.86 0.10 -32.80
CA VAL A 150 -18.31 0.21 -32.54
C VAL A 150 -18.64 -0.36 -31.16
N ILE A 151 -17.99 -1.46 -30.76
CA ILE A 151 -18.17 -2.08 -29.45
C ILE A 151 -17.67 -1.12 -28.36
N LEU A 152 -16.46 -0.59 -28.50
CA LEU A 152 -15.88 0.34 -27.52
C LEU A 152 -16.63 1.65 -27.43
N ALA A 153 -17.07 2.21 -28.56
CA ALA A 153 -17.90 3.42 -28.57
C ALA A 153 -19.22 3.19 -27.82
N THR A 154 -19.83 1.99 -27.96
CA THR A 154 -21.04 1.62 -27.22
C THR A 154 -20.77 1.50 -25.71
N VAL A 155 -19.63 0.90 -25.31
CA VAL A 155 -19.20 0.80 -23.91
C VAL A 155 -18.95 2.19 -23.28
N PHE A 156 -18.24 3.08 -23.99
CA PHE A 156 -18.00 4.45 -23.51
C PHE A 156 -19.30 5.23 -23.38
N ARG A 157 -20.19 5.11 -24.36
CA ARG A 157 -21.49 5.79 -24.36
C ARG A 157 -22.35 5.34 -23.18
N GLU A 158 -22.37 4.04 -22.89
CA GLU A 158 -23.09 3.50 -21.73
C GLU A 158 -22.61 4.17 -20.43
N ILE A 159 -21.30 4.19 -20.20
CA ILE A 159 -20.74 4.75 -18.96
C ILE A 159 -20.89 6.27 -18.88
N PHE A 160 -20.59 6.99 -19.96
CA PHE A 160 -20.76 8.45 -19.97
C PHE A 160 -22.22 8.87 -19.93
N GLY A 161 -23.14 8.07 -20.49
CA GLY A 161 -24.59 8.27 -20.39
C GLY A 161 -25.11 8.11 -18.95
N HIS A 162 -24.63 7.11 -18.21
CA HIS A 162 -24.96 6.96 -16.78
C HIS A 162 -24.43 8.11 -15.93
N LEU A 163 -23.24 8.63 -16.24
CA LEU A 163 -22.66 9.78 -15.53
C LEU A 163 -23.41 11.08 -15.84
N ALA A 164 -23.83 11.29 -17.09
CA ALA A 164 -24.65 12.44 -17.48
C ALA A 164 -26.06 12.38 -16.85
N SER A 165 -26.65 11.18 -16.75
CA SER A 165 -27.98 11.00 -16.15
C SER A 165 -27.97 11.07 -14.63
N SER A 166 -26.86 10.68 -13.98
CA SER A 166 -26.70 10.77 -12.52
C SER A 166 -26.49 12.21 -12.02
N GLY A 167 -26.19 13.15 -12.92
CA GLY A 167 -26.13 14.59 -12.65
C GLY A 167 -27.43 15.34 -12.96
N ALA A 168 -28.40 14.69 -13.60
CA ALA A 168 -29.71 15.25 -13.90
C ALA A 168 -30.76 14.64 -12.96
N GLU A 169 -30.93 15.25 -11.78
CA GLU A 169 -32.15 15.04 -11.01
C GLU A 169 -33.34 15.47 -11.89
N PRO A 170 -34.35 14.62 -12.13
CA PRO A 170 -35.48 14.98 -12.97
C PRO A 170 -36.32 16.04 -12.26
N ALA A 171 -36.11 17.30 -12.62
CA ALA A 171 -37.02 18.40 -12.36
C ALA A 171 -38.32 18.21 -13.16
N ALA A 172 -39.23 17.36 -12.70
CA ALA A 172 -40.64 17.35 -13.10
C ALA A 172 -41.53 16.52 -12.17
N ALA A 173 -42.00 17.12 -11.08
CA ALA A 173 -43.36 16.91 -10.56
C ALA A 173 -43.74 18.05 -9.60
N ALA A 174 -43.77 19.28 -10.13
CA ALA A 174 -44.60 20.32 -9.54
C ALA A 174 -46.07 19.92 -9.75
N GLN A 175 -46.67 19.26 -8.76
CA GLN A 175 -48.11 19.30 -8.59
C GLN A 175 -48.45 20.48 -7.68
N ALA A 176 -49.13 21.42 -8.30
CA ALA A 176 -49.74 22.58 -7.69
C ALA A 176 -50.60 22.17 -6.49
N ALA A 177 -50.29 22.73 -5.32
CA ALA A 177 -51.26 22.91 -4.27
C ALA A 177 -51.07 24.32 -3.71
N ALA A 178 -52.09 25.13 -3.97
CA ALA A 178 -52.17 26.54 -3.66
C ALA A 178 -52.01 26.81 -2.15
N VAL A 179 -51.38 27.96 -1.86
CA VAL A 179 -51.55 28.70 -0.62
C VAL A 179 -53.04 28.93 -0.31
N PRO A 180 -53.42 28.84 0.98
CA PRO A 180 -54.16 29.97 1.52
C PRO A 180 -53.54 30.53 2.80
N ALA A 181 -53.80 31.82 2.96
CA ALA A 181 -53.41 32.71 4.05
C ALA A 181 -54.10 32.33 5.40
N PRO A 182 -53.71 32.97 6.52
CA PRO A 182 -53.87 32.43 7.87
C PRO A 182 -55.28 32.65 8.43
N THR A 183 -55.75 31.71 9.25
CA THR A 183 -56.93 31.90 10.11
C THR A 183 -56.55 31.70 11.58
N ALA A 184 -57.15 32.56 12.39
CA ALA A 184 -57.03 32.80 13.82
C ALA A 184 -56.83 31.60 14.77
N ALA A 185 -56.21 31.94 15.92
CA ALA A 185 -56.01 31.13 17.12
C ALA A 185 -57.31 30.51 17.71
N PRO A 186 -57.20 29.56 18.67
CA PRO A 186 -57.11 30.00 20.07
C PRO A 186 -56.17 29.19 20.98
N THR A 187 -55.56 29.94 21.90
CA THR A 187 -55.34 29.67 23.34
C THR A 187 -55.07 28.24 23.83
N ALA A 188 -53.83 27.99 24.26
CA ALA A 188 -53.51 27.00 25.29
C ALA A 188 -52.52 27.61 26.31
N ALA A 189 -52.82 27.38 27.59
CA ALA A 189 -52.21 27.94 28.79
C ALA A 189 -50.74 27.48 29.01
N PRO A 190 -49.97 28.15 29.90
CA PRO A 190 -48.52 28.02 29.94
C PRO A 190 -48.06 26.78 30.73
N MET A 191 -47.11 26.04 30.18
CA MET A 191 -46.36 25.01 30.89
C MET A 191 -44.94 25.49 31.17
N ALA A 192 -44.50 25.19 32.39
CA ALA A 192 -43.32 25.70 33.06
C ALA A 192 -42.00 25.46 32.32
N ALA A 193 -41.09 26.43 32.46
CA ALA A 193 -39.68 26.30 32.13
C ALA A 193 -38.96 25.37 33.15
N PRO A 194 -38.00 24.56 32.68
CA PRO A 194 -36.84 24.21 33.49
C PRO A 194 -35.55 24.76 32.87
N THR A 195 -34.95 25.67 33.63
CA THR A 195 -33.52 25.83 33.98
C THR A 195 -32.45 25.38 32.98
N ALA A 196 -31.68 26.36 32.51
CA ALA A 196 -30.41 26.19 31.84
C ALA A 196 -29.40 25.41 32.70
N ALA A 197 -28.75 24.41 32.11
CA ALA A 197 -27.61 23.71 32.68
C ALA A 197 -26.38 24.65 32.73
N PRO A 198 -25.54 24.61 33.79
CA PRO A 198 -24.36 25.44 33.87
C PRO A 198 -23.24 24.88 32.98
N MET A 199 -22.60 25.81 32.28
CA MET A 199 -21.35 25.63 31.54
C MET A 199 -20.26 25.13 32.50
N ALA A 200 -19.73 23.93 32.27
CA ALA A 200 -18.63 23.39 33.06
C ALA A 200 -17.34 24.19 32.79
N ALA A 201 -16.72 24.67 33.88
CA ALA A 201 -15.40 25.30 33.86
C ALA A 201 -14.31 24.26 33.51
N PRO A 202 -13.17 24.68 32.93
CA PRO A 202 -12.05 23.79 32.64
C PRO A 202 -11.46 23.22 33.94
N GLU A 203 -11.31 21.90 33.97
CA GLU A 203 -10.74 21.13 35.08
C GLU A 203 -9.22 21.43 35.24
N PRO A 204 -8.69 21.57 36.47
CA PRO A 204 -7.26 21.80 36.69
C PRO A 204 -6.39 20.59 36.25
N PRO A 205 -5.12 20.81 35.88
CA PRO A 205 -4.24 19.73 35.42
C PRO A 205 -4.01 18.69 36.52
N PRO A 206 -3.98 17.38 36.19
CA PRO A 206 -3.72 16.32 37.15
C PRO A 206 -2.28 16.41 37.70
N PRO A 207 -2.00 15.83 38.88
CA PRO A 207 -0.65 15.76 39.43
C PRO A 207 0.32 15.06 38.45
N PRO A 208 1.63 15.32 38.53
CA PRO A 208 2.61 14.67 37.66
C PRO A 208 2.52 13.16 37.87
N SER A 209 2.06 12.45 36.85
CA SER A 209 2.07 11.00 36.83
C SER A 209 3.50 10.48 36.85
N GLU A 210 3.74 9.39 37.56
CA GLU A 210 5.05 8.71 37.58
C GLU A 210 5.47 8.22 36.18
N HIS A 211 4.49 8.06 35.28
CA HIS A 211 4.68 7.57 33.91
C HIS A 211 4.05 8.54 32.88
N PRO A 212 4.78 9.57 32.43
CA PRO A 212 4.24 10.58 31.49
C PRO A 212 3.83 9.97 30.14
N MET A 213 4.53 8.93 29.68
CA MET A 213 4.20 8.24 28.43
C MET A 213 2.88 7.45 28.52
N VAL A 214 2.60 6.83 29.68
CA VAL A 214 1.33 6.13 29.90
C VAL A 214 0.18 7.12 29.92
N VAL A 215 0.35 8.29 30.56
CA VAL A 215 -0.67 9.34 30.58
C VAL A 215 -0.91 9.94 29.20
N LEU A 216 0.16 10.12 28.41
CA LEU A 216 0.04 10.58 27.03
C LEU A 216 -0.81 9.62 26.19
N VAL A 217 -0.52 8.32 26.27
CA VAL A 217 -1.26 7.29 25.53
C VAL A 217 -2.68 7.12 26.07
N ASP A 218 -2.89 7.15 27.39
CA ASP A 218 -4.22 7.12 28.02
C ASP A 218 -5.10 8.30 27.55
N GLY A 219 -4.50 9.48 27.46
CA GLY A 219 -5.18 10.71 27.03
C GLY A 219 -5.79 10.59 25.63
N LEU A 220 -5.15 9.85 24.72
CA LEU A 220 -5.70 9.58 23.39
C LEU A 220 -7.05 8.85 23.46
N PHE A 221 -7.15 7.80 24.29
CA PHE A 221 -8.28 6.88 24.29
C PHE A 221 -9.40 7.27 25.27
N ARG A 222 -9.11 8.12 26.26
CA ARG A 222 -10.06 8.50 27.32
C ARG A 222 -11.38 9.07 26.78
N GLY A 223 -11.29 9.90 25.73
CA GLY A 223 -12.46 10.58 25.12
C GLY A 223 -13.21 9.76 24.06
N TRP A 224 -12.79 8.52 23.79
CA TRP A 224 -13.41 7.71 22.74
C TRP A 224 -14.74 7.11 23.20
N ASP A 225 -15.63 6.87 22.24
CA ASP A 225 -16.87 6.16 22.51
C ASP A 225 -16.58 4.72 22.98
N PRO A 226 -17.48 4.11 23.78
CA PRO A 226 -17.24 2.79 24.37
C PRO A 226 -16.96 1.69 23.34
N LEU A 227 -17.60 1.76 22.16
CA LEU A 227 -17.47 0.74 21.12
C LEU A 227 -16.09 0.82 20.45
N THR A 228 -15.68 2.01 20.00
CA THR A 228 -14.36 2.25 19.40
C THR A 228 -13.23 1.93 20.38
N ARG A 229 -13.39 2.25 21.67
CA ARG A 229 -12.42 1.90 22.72
C ARG A 229 -12.35 0.39 22.96
N ALA A 230 -13.48 -0.32 22.95
CA ALA A 230 -13.50 -1.77 23.05
C ALA A 230 -12.81 -2.45 21.86
N VAL A 231 -13.01 -1.94 20.64
CA VAL A 231 -12.30 -2.41 19.45
C VAL A 231 -10.80 -2.17 19.56
N ALA A 232 -10.38 -0.99 20.05
CA ALA A 232 -8.98 -0.70 20.28
C ALA A 232 -8.34 -1.70 21.27
N ALA A 233 -8.97 -1.93 22.43
CA ALA A 233 -8.46 -2.82 23.47
C ALA A 233 -8.44 -4.30 23.06
N GLN A 234 -9.53 -4.79 22.44
CA GLN A 234 -9.74 -6.23 22.21
C GLN A 234 -9.31 -6.72 20.82
N ARG A 235 -9.00 -5.80 19.89
CA ARG A 235 -8.54 -6.14 18.54
C ARG A 235 -7.25 -5.44 18.14
N LEU A 236 -7.19 -4.11 18.19
CA LEU A 236 -6.03 -3.38 17.66
C LEU A 236 -4.78 -3.61 18.51
N PHE A 237 -4.92 -3.54 19.84
CA PHE A 237 -3.81 -3.64 20.80
C PHE A 237 -3.80 -4.96 21.59
N ALA A 238 -4.73 -5.86 21.28
CA ALA A 238 -4.85 -7.14 21.97
C ALA A 238 -3.68 -8.08 21.64
N ALA A 239 -3.32 -8.90 22.62
CA ALA A 239 -2.38 -9.99 22.46
C ALA A 239 -2.83 -11.00 21.41
N GLU A 240 -4.10 -11.40 21.52
CA GLU A 240 -4.79 -12.33 20.65
C GLU A 240 -6.04 -11.62 20.13
N PRO A 241 -6.02 -11.10 18.89
CA PRO A 241 -7.12 -10.29 18.38
C PRO A 241 -8.36 -11.15 18.15
N VAL A 242 -9.45 -10.85 18.87
CA VAL A 242 -10.75 -11.54 18.73
C VAL A 242 -11.37 -11.22 17.38
N GLY A 243 -11.86 -12.21 16.62
CA GLY A 243 -12.46 -11.99 15.30
C GLY A 243 -13.66 -11.02 15.32
N LEU A 244 -13.88 -10.23 14.25
CA LEU A 244 -14.98 -9.24 14.17
C LEU A 244 -16.36 -9.85 14.48
N ARG A 245 -16.60 -11.06 13.96
CA ARG A 245 -17.87 -11.77 14.16
C ARG A 245 -18.09 -12.18 15.62
N GLU A 246 -17.03 -12.63 16.27
CA GLU A 246 -17.05 -13.07 17.67
C GLU A 246 -17.20 -11.86 18.61
N LEU A 247 -16.45 -10.78 18.33
CA LEU A 247 -16.56 -9.55 19.11
C LEU A 247 -17.94 -8.88 18.96
N ALA A 248 -18.52 -8.89 17.74
CA ALA A 248 -19.87 -8.38 17.50
C ALA A 248 -20.92 -9.16 18.31
N HIS A 249 -20.76 -10.48 18.41
CA HIS A 249 -21.62 -11.33 19.24
C HIS A 249 -21.46 -11.01 20.73
N ASN A 250 -20.23 -10.92 21.23
CA ASN A 250 -19.93 -10.66 22.63
C ASN A 250 -20.44 -9.28 23.10
N LEU A 251 -20.36 -8.28 22.23
CA LEU A 251 -20.84 -6.92 22.51
C LEU A 251 -22.33 -6.72 22.19
N ASN A 252 -22.97 -7.70 21.54
CA ASN A 252 -24.35 -7.62 21.05
C ASN A 252 -24.59 -6.40 20.13
N VAL A 253 -23.65 -6.15 19.21
CA VAL A 253 -23.66 -5.04 18.24
C VAL A 253 -23.60 -5.59 16.81
N ASP A 254 -24.12 -4.84 15.84
CA ASP A 254 -23.99 -5.18 14.42
C ASP A 254 -22.50 -5.21 13.98
N ARG A 255 -22.15 -6.22 13.18
CA ARG A 255 -20.82 -6.37 12.59
C ARG A 255 -20.42 -5.14 11.76
N ASP A 256 -21.37 -4.55 11.05
CA ASP A 256 -21.06 -3.40 10.19
C ASP A 256 -20.77 -2.15 11.04
N ALA A 257 -21.47 -1.96 12.16
CA ALA A 257 -21.13 -0.91 13.14
C ALA A 257 -19.75 -1.14 13.77
N LEU A 258 -19.41 -2.39 14.11
CA LEU A 258 -18.09 -2.76 14.64
C LEU A 258 -16.96 -2.54 13.62
N SER A 259 -17.21 -2.82 12.34
CA SER A 259 -16.28 -2.56 11.24
C SER A 259 -16.01 -1.07 11.05
N HIS A 260 -17.05 -0.23 11.11
CA HIS A 260 -16.89 1.22 11.07
C HIS A 260 -16.13 1.74 12.30
N ALA A 261 -16.42 1.23 13.50
CA ALA A 261 -15.69 1.57 14.71
C ALA A 261 -14.20 1.20 14.62
N GLN A 262 -13.86 0.06 14.00
CA GLN A 262 -12.46 -0.33 13.77
C GLN A 262 -11.74 0.67 12.86
N ARG A 263 -12.32 1.00 11.69
CA ARG A 263 -11.73 2.00 10.78
C ARG A 263 -11.56 3.35 11.46
N ALA A 264 -12.58 3.78 12.21
CA ALA A 264 -12.56 5.05 12.91
C ALA A 264 -11.55 5.08 14.07
N ALA A 265 -11.24 3.93 14.69
CA ALA A 265 -10.16 3.80 15.66
C ALA A 265 -8.79 3.93 14.97
N GLU A 266 -8.55 3.18 13.89
CA GLU A 266 -7.31 3.20 13.12
C GLU A 266 -7.00 4.59 12.57
N GLU A 267 -7.99 5.25 11.96
CA GLU A 267 -7.86 6.61 11.42
C GLU A 267 -7.49 7.62 12.51
N ARG A 268 -8.10 7.53 13.70
CA ARG A 268 -7.79 8.42 14.83
C ARG A 268 -6.39 8.21 15.37
N VAL A 269 -5.93 6.96 15.52
CA VAL A 269 -4.55 6.68 15.93
C VAL A 269 -3.58 7.27 14.90
N LEU A 270 -3.81 7.03 13.62
CA LEU A 270 -2.95 7.55 12.55
C LEU A 270 -2.94 9.08 12.48
N GLN A 271 -4.10 9.71 12.64
CA GLN A 271 -4.20 11.16 12.67
C GLN A 271 -3.46 11.74 13.88
N TRP A 272 -3.59 11.12 15.05
CA TRP A 272 -2.89 11.54 16.26
C TRP A 272 -1.37 11.35 16.17
N LEU A 273 -0.88 10.25 15.61
CA LEU A 273 0.54 10.01 15.37
C LEU A 273 1.18 11.04 14.42
N ARG A 274 0.37 11.68 13.58
CA ARG A 274 0.81 12.79 12.70
C ARG A 274 0.72 14.16 13.36
N SER A 275 0.14 14.25 14.56
CA SER A 275 0.00 15.48 15.33
C SER A 275 1.22 15.74 16.21
N SER A 276 1.44 17.01 16.56
CA SER A 276 2.48 17.43 17.51
C SER A 276 2.31 16.80 18.90
N ASP A 277 1.09 16.43 19.28
CA ASP A 277 0.78 15.88 20.59
C ASP A 277 1.43 14.50 20.79
N SER A 278 1.70 13.78 19.69
CA SER A 278 2.37 12.47 19.72
C SER A 278 3.90 12.54 19.74
N ALA A 279 4.51 13.73 19.68
CA ALA A 279 5.97 13.90 19.54
C ALA A 279 6.80 13.16 20.62
N PRO A 280 6.42 13.14 21.91
CA PRO A 280 7.17 12.37 22.92
C PRO A 280 7.12 10.86 22.65
N LEU A 281 5.98 10.34 22.21
CA LEU A 281 5.82 8.92 21.88
C LEU A 281 6.62 8.55 20.63
N THR A 282 6.54 9.36 19.57
CA THR A 282 7.23 9.06 18.30
C THR A 282 8.75 9.15 18.46
N GLY A 283 9.25 10.10 19.25
CA GLY A 283 10.67 10.15 19.63
C GLY A 283 11.11 8.92 20.42
N HIS A 284 10.27 8.47 21.36
CA HIS A 284 10.53 7.23 22.12
C HIS A 284 10.55 5.99 21.22
N LEU A 285 9.56 5.83 20.34
CA LEU A 285 9.50 4.73 19.37
C LEU A 285 10.75 4.70 18.46
N PHE A 286 11.24 5.86 18.03
CA PHE A 286 12.48 5.95 17.25
C PHE A 286 13.69 5.44 18.05
N GLY A 287 13.91 5.96 19.26
CA GLY A 287 15.02 5.51 20.10
C GLY A 287 14.93 4.03 20.45
N LEU A 288 13.71 3.55 20.72
CA LEU A 288 13.43 2.15 21.02
C LEU A 288 13.70 1.23 19.82
N THR A 289 13.24 1.59 18.62
CA THR A 289 13.52 0.79 17.40
C THR A 289 15.00 0.73 17.08
N GLU A 290 15.73 1.83 17.26
CA GLU A 290 17.19 1.87 17.09
C GLU A 290 17.90 0.98 18.11
N TRP A 291 17.47 1.04 19.37
CA TRP A 291 18.02 0.22 20.44
C TRP A 291 17.74 -1.26 20.20
N LEU A 292 16.51 -1.67 19.90
CA LEU A 292 16.13 -3.08 19.68
C LEU A 292 16.87 -3.73 18.48
N GLY A 293 17.18 -2.96 17.43
CA GLY A 293 17.82 -3.48 16.22
C GLY A 293 16.96 -4.49 15.46
N ALA A 294 17.54 -5.41 14.69
CA ALA A 294 16.79 -6.33 13.83
C ALA A 294 16.09 -7.48 14.58
N ALA A 295 16.62 -7.87 15.74
CA ALA A 295 16.03 -8.89 16.62
C ALA A 295 16.30 -8.54 18.07
N ALA A 296 15.24 -8.55 18.88
CA ALA A 296 15.29 -8.39 20.33
C ALA A 296 14.23 -9.29 20.98
N THR A 297 14.42 -9.62 22.25
CA THR A 297 13.44 -10.39 23.02
C THR A 297 12.33 -9.48 23.55
N GLN A 298 11.17 -10.08 23.84
CA GLN A 298 10.07 -9.37 24.51
C GLN A 298 10.52 -8.78 25.85
N ASP A 299 11.34 -9.50 26.62
CA ASP A 299 11.81 -9.03 27.92
C ASP A 299 12.74 -7.81 27.78
N GLN A 300 13.56 -7.77 26.73
CA GLN A 300 14.38 -6.60 26.42
C GLN A 300 13.52 -5.38 26.07
N LEU A 301 12.44 -5.57 25.30
CA LEU A 301 11.47 -4.52 25.06
C LEU A 301 10.86 -4.04 26.38
N ILE A 302 10.35 -4.94 27.22
CA ILE A 302 9.70 -4.59 28.48
C ILE A 302 10.67 -3.87 29.43
N ALA A 303 11.93 -4.30 29.49
CA ALA A 303 12.95 -3.73 30.36
C ALA A 303 13.56 -2.42 29.85
N ALA A 304 13.28 -2.01 28.61
CA ALA A 304 13.89 -0.82 28.00
C ALA A 304 13.43 0.49 28.65
N ASP A 305 12.23 0.53 29.25
CA ASP A 305 11.70 1.70 29.96
C ASP A 305 10.78 1.25 31.11
N PRO A 306 10.84 1.86 32.30
CA PRO A 306 9.99 1.48 33.44
C PRO A 306 8.48 1.67 33.19
N SER A 307 8.09 2.47 32.20
CA SER A 307 6.69 2.71 31.82
C SER A 307 6.13 1.61 30.92
N HIS A 308 6.98 0.80 30.28
CA HIS A 308 6.56 -0.28 29.38
C HIS A 308 5.65 -1.33 30.02
N PRO A 309 5.92 -1.87 31.22
CA PRO A 309 5.04 -2.84 31.87
C PRO A 309 3.75 -2.23 32.44
N VAL A 310 3.66 -0.90 32.54
CA VAL A 310 2.52 -0.22 33.16
C VAL A 310 1.30 -0.28 32.21
N GLU A 311 0.14 -0.57 32.79
CA GLU A 311 -1.13 -0.61 32.07
C GLU A 311 -1.63 0.79 31.70
N VAL A 312 -2.13 0.91 30.47
CA VAL A 312 -2.86 2.09 30.00
C VAL A 312 -4.30 1.98 30.47
N PRO A 313 -4.78 2.81 31.43
CA PRO A 313 -6.08 2.61 32.08
C PRO A 313 -7.27 2.55 31.13
N ALA A 314 -7.29 3.41 30.10
CA ALA A 314 -8.38 3.45 29.12
C ALA A 314 -8.49 2.17 28.27
N LEU A 315 -7.41 1.39 28.14
CA LEU A 315 -7.39 0.18 27.32
C LEU A 315 -7.26 -1.12 28.13
N GLY A 316 -6.72 -1.05 29.36
CA GLY A 316 -6.42 -2.25 30.16
C GLY A 316 -5.32 -3.12 29.54
N VAL A 317 -4.45 -2.54 28.71
CA VAL A 317 -3.30 -3.23 28.10
C VAL A 317 -2.00 -2.55 28.54
N PRO A 318 -0.91 -3.31 28.72
CA PRO A 318 0.37 -2.71 29.08
C PRO A 318 0.95 -1.94 27.90
N LEU A 319 1.64 -0.83 28.21
CA LEU A 319 2.14 0.10 27.21
C LEU A 319 3.02 -0.59 26.16
N TRP A 320 3.87 -1.53 26.55
CA TRP A 320 4.74 -2.24 25.60
C TRP A 320 3.96 -2.94 24.48
N ARG A 321 2.74 -3.43 24.74
CA ARG A 321 1.90 -4.03 23.69
C ARG A 321 1.43 -2.99 22.70
N VAL A 322 0.99 -1.83 23.19
CA VAL A 322 0.65 -0.69 22.34
C VAL A 322 1.84 -0.34 21.46
N LEU A 323 3.03 -0.21 22.03
CA LEU A 323 4.25 0.09 21.28
C LEU A 323 4.56 -0.95 20.19
N VAL A 324 4.42 -2.25 20.47
CA VAL A 324 4.64 -3.31 19.46
C VAL A 324 3.72 -3.13 18.26
N THR A 325 2.44 -2.84 18.49
CA THR A 325 1.49 -2.65 17.37
C THR A 325 1.76 -1.38 16.56
N LEU A 326 2.37 -0.37 17.19
CA LEU A 326 2.82 0.85 16.52
C LEU A 326 4.16 0.68 15.78
N MET A 327 4.80 -0.50 15.89
CA MET A 327 6.01 -0.90 15.15
C MET A 327 5.69 -2.03 14.13
N PRO A 328 4.97 -1.73 13.03
CA PRO A 328 4.46 -2.73 12.10
C PRO A 328 5.55 -3.44 11.27
N ASP A 329 6.77 -2.91 11.24
CA ASP A 329 7.96 -3.54 10.66
C ASP A 329 8.39 -4.79 11.43
N ARG A 330 7.94 -4.90 12.68
CA ARG A 330 8.36 -5.93 13.62
C ARG A 330 7.24 -6.90 13.92
N ARG A 331 7.61 -8.17 13.96
CA ARG A 331 6.71 -9.26 14.34
C ARG A 331 7.17 -9.85 15.65
N LEU A 332 6.25 -9.93 16.60
CA LEU A 332 6.44 -10.70 17.82
C LEU A 332 6.10 -12.16 17.52
N GLN A 333 7.10 -13.03 17.48
CA GLN A 333 6.98 -14.48 17.22
C GLN A 333 7.89 -15.23 18.18
N ASP A 334 7.37 -16.24 18.88
CA ASP A 334 8.14 -17.06 19.84
C ASP A 334 8.94 -16.24 20.87
N GLY A 335 8.37 -15.13 21.37
CA GLY A 335 9.03 -14.22 22.32
C GLY A 335 10.10 -13.31 21.70
N TRP A 336 10.29 -13.38 20.38
CA TRP A 336 11.21 -12.53 19.62
C TRP A 336 10.46 -11.46 18.85
N LEU A 337 10.91 -10.23 19.00
CA LEU A 337 10.53 -9.10 18.17
C LEU A 337 11.54 -8.95 17.03
N VAL A 338 11.14 -9.33 15.81
CA VAL A 338 12.03 -9.40 14.64
C VAL A 338 11.54 -8.50 13.51
N VAL A 339 12.45 -7.79 12.86
CA VAL A 339 12.17 -7.04 11.63
C VAL A 339 11.96 -8.02 10.47
N GLY A 340 10.77 -8.02 9.88
CA GLY A 340 10.39 -8.93 8.80
C GLY A 340 9.99 -10.33 9.29
N ASP A 341 10.74 -11.37 8.91
CA ASP A 341 10.44 -12.78 9.20
C ASP A 341 11.54 -13.45 10.04
N LEU A 342 11.11 -14.21 11.06
CA LEU A 342 12.00 -14.90 11.99
C LEU A 342 12.84 -15.98 11.28
N PHE A 343 12.22 -16.77 10.40
CA PHE A 343 12.93 -17.83 9.67
C PHE A 343 13.94 -17.24 8.68
N GLY A 344 13.54 -16.22 7.92
CA GLY A 344 14.44 -15.51 7.01
C GLY A 344 15.66 -14.91 7.72
N LEU A 345 15.49 -14.30 8.90
CA LEU A 345 16.61 -13.75 9.66
C LEU A 345 17.53 -14.85 10.23
N ARG A 346 16.97 -15.98 10.68
CA ARG A 346 17.73 -17.15 11.10
C ARG A 346 18.54 -17.76 9.95
N ASP A 347 17.97 -17.86 8.75
CA ASP A 347 18.66 -18.38 7.58
C ASP A 347 19.82 -17.47 7.15
N LYS A 348 19.60 -16.15 7.11
CA LYS A 348 20.68 -15.17 6.87
C LYS A 348 21.78 -15.26 7.92
N THR A 349 21.40 -15.42 9.19
CA THR A 349 22.37 -15.64 10.28
C THR A 349 23.19 -16.90 10.05
N ARG A 350 22.54 -18.01 9.67
CA ARG A 350 23.25 -19.27 9.37
C ARG A 350 24.24 -19.11 8.22
N GLN A 351 23.81 -18.50 7.11
CA GLN A 351 24.68 -18.26 5.95
C GLN A 351 25.90 -17.40 6.32
N LEU A 352 25.69 -16.36 7.12
CA LEU A 352 26.75 -15.48 7.63
C LEU A 352 27.76 -16.24 8.50
N LEU A 353 27.27 -17.14 9.36
CA LEU A 353 28.11 -17.96 10.24
C LEU A 353 28.84 -19.08 9.49
N THR A 354 28.25 -19.66 8.43
CA THR A 354 28.91 -20.67 7.59
C THR A 354 30.09 -20.10 6.82
N GLY A 355 29.97 -18.85 6.34
CA GLY A 355 31.05 -18.14 5.62
C GLY A 355 32.06 -17.43 6.54
N LYS A 356 31.99 -17.63 7.85
CA LYS A 356 32.81 -16.91 8.84
C LYS A 356 34.28 -17.36 8.79
N PRO A 357 35.27 -16.43 8.75
CA PRO A 357 36.66 -16.75 9.04
C PRO A 357 36.87 -17.05 10.53
N ALA A 358 37.81 -17.95 10.85
CA ALA A 358 38.01 -18.49 12.20
C ALA A 358 38.11 -17.40 13.30
N ASP A 359 38.78 -16.28 13.00
CA ASP A 359 39.06 -15.21 13.95
C ASP A 359 38.02 -14.08 13.97
N ALA A 360 36.92 -14.17 13.20
CA ALA A 360 35.93 -13.08 13.15
C ALA A 360 35.14 -12.94 14.45
N ASP A 361 34.90 -11.71 14.91
CA ASP A 361 33.95 -11.47 15.99
C ASP A 361 32.52 -11.75 15.51
N VAL A 362 31.84 -12.68 16.17
CA VAL A 362 30.45 -13.06 15.85
C VAL A 362 29.48 -11.93 16.13
N ILE A 363 29.72 -11.12 17.18
CA ILE A 363 28.82 -10.02 17.54
C ILE A 363 28.90 -8.91 16.47
N GLU A 364 30.09 -8.61 15.97
CA GLU A 364 30.28 -7.65 14.86
C GLU A 364 29.60 -8.14 13.58
N LEU A 365 29.70 -9.44 13.28
CA LEU A 365 29.03 -10.07 12.15
C LEU A 365 27.50 -9.95 12.27
N LEU A 366 26.94 -10.27 13.44
CA LEU A 366 25.50 -10.11 13.71
C LEU A 366 25.04 -8.65 13.61
N GLY A 367 25.90 -7.70 13.97
CA GLY A 367 25.68 -6.27 13.76
C GLY A 367 25.38 -5.90 12.30
N ARG A 368 25.96 -6.62 11.33
CA ARG A 368 25.69 -6.43 9.89
C ARG A 368 24.28 -6.86 9.48
N LEU A 369 23.68 -7.78 10.25
CA LEU A 369 22.27 -8.16 10.11
C LEU A 369 21.35 -7.23 10.92
N GLY A 370 21.90 -6.20 11.56
CA GLY A 370 21.17 -5.27 12.42
C GLY A 370 20.92 -5.79 13.84
N ILE A 371 21.39 -6.99 14.19
CA ILE A 371 21.21 -7.56 15.52
C ILE A 371 22.20 -6.90 16.49
N ARG A 372 21.68 -6.34 17.59
CA ARG A 372 22.45 -5.53 18.52
C ARG A 372 23.20 -6.38 19.53
N ALA A 373 24.28 -5.84 20.10
CA ALA A 373 25.16 -6.58 21.01
C ALA A 373 24.42 -7.17 22.22
N HIS A 374 23.46 -6.45 22.81
CA HIS A 374 22.66 -6.94 23.93
C HIS A 374 21.72 -8.10 23.55
N SER A 375 21.30 -8.18 22.28
CA SER A 375 20.45 -9.26 21.75
C SER A 375 21.25 -10.42 21.17
N ALA A 376 22.51 -10.18 20.77
CA ALA A 376 23.33 -11.12 20.02
C ALA A 376 23.51 -12.47 20.74
N ARG A 377 23.75 -12.45 22.06
CA ARG A 377 23.91 -13.68 22.84
C ARG A 377 22.64 -14.52 22.86
N ALA A 378 21.52 -13.92 23.26
CA ALA A 378 20.22 -14.58 23.29
C ALA A 378 19.83 -15.08 21.88
N TRP A 379 20.16 -14.32 20.84
CA TRP A 379 19.89 -14.70 19.46
C TRP A 379 20.65 -15.97 19.07
N LEU A 380 21.95 -16.03 19.35
CA LEU A 380 22.79 -17.21 19.08
C LEU A 380 22.32 -18.45 19.85
N GLU A 381 21.94 -18.28 21.12
CA GLU A 381 21.39 -19.36 21.94
C GLU A 381 20.04 -19.87 21.40
N SER A 382 19.26 -19.00 20.74
CA SER A 382 17.98 -19.37 20.11
C SER A 382 18.11 -20.04 18.73
N MET A 383 19.31 -20.09 18.15
CA MET A 383 19.51 -20.68 16.83
C MET A 383 19.34 -22.20 16.89
N PRO A 384 18.56 -22.82 15.98
CA PRO A 384 18.46 -24.26 15.91
C PRO A 384 19.85 -24.83 15.63
N ARG A 385 20.35 -25.68 16.53
CA ARG A 385 21.60 -26.40 16.31
C ARG A 385 21.42 -27.27 15.07
N PRO A 386 22.44 -27.37 14.18
CA PRO A 386 22.39 -28.37 13.13
C PRO A 386 22.21 -29.71 13.83
N GLU A 387 21.08 -30.37 13.61
CA GLU A 387 20.92 -31.75 14.03
C GLU A 387 22.11 -32.51 13.43
N ALA A 388 22.95 -33.09 14.30
CA ALA A 388 23.84 -34.14 13.87
C ALA A 388 22.97 -35.13 13.08
N PRO A 389 23.40 -35.57 11.88
CA PRO A 389 22.54 -36.32 10.98
C PRO A 389 21.83 -37.40 11.77
N ALA A 390 20.50 -37.26 11.87
CA ALA A 390 19.68 -38.22 12.56
C ALA A 390 20.09 -39.60 12.02
N ALA A 391 20.51 -40.48 12.94
CA ALA A 391 20.80 -41.85 12.62
C ALA A 391 19.65 -42.36 11.75
N GLN A 392 19.97 -42.80 10.54
CA GLN A 392 19.00 -43.32 9.59
C GLN A 392 18.11 -44.31 10.35
N PRO A 393 16.76 -44.24 10.20
CA PRO A 393 15.91 -45.24 10.81
C PRO A 393 16.36 -46.60 10.29
N GLU A 394 16.86 -47.46 11.19
CA GLU A 394 17.27 -48.81 10.88
C GLU A 394 16.14 -49.50 10.11
N LYS A 395 16.47 -50.01 8.91
CA LYS A 395 15.55 -50.84 8.14
C LYS A 395 15.06 -51.98 9.03
N PRO A 396 13.73 -52.16 9.24
CA PRO A 396 13.25 -53.30 9.98
C PRO A 396 13.62 -54.59 9.23
N ALA A 397 14.27 -55.50 9.95
CA ALA A 397 14.65 -56.82 9.47
C ALA A 397 13.43 -57.63 8.99
N PRO A 398 13.55 -58.43 7.92
CA PRO A 398 12.43 -59.19 7.39
C PRO A 398 12.07 -60.35 8.32
N LEU A 399 10.81 -60.37 8.80
CA LEU A 399 10.24 -61.47 9.56
C LEU A 399 10.14 -62.75 8.69
N PRO A 400 10.33 -63.95 9.27
CA PRO A 400 10.36 -65.19 8.52
C PRO A 400 8.96 -65.64 8.06
N ARG A 401 8.91 -66.11 6.81
CA ARG A 401 7.75 -66.71 6.13
C ARG A 401 7.16 -67.89 6.92
N ARG A 402 5.83 -67.91 7.05
CA ARG A 402 5.03 -69.14 7.21
C ARG A 402 3.84 -69.09 6.25
N THR A 403 3.92 -69.86 5.16
CA THR A 403 2.77 -70.58 4.56
C THR A 403 2.57 -71.89 5.34
N PRO A 404 1.46 -72.67 5.24
CA PRO A 404 0.42 -72.80 4.20
C PRO A 404 -1.03 -72.83 4.80
N GLY A 405 -2.19 -72.95 4.12
CA GLY A 405 -2.65 -73.18 2.75
C GLY A 405 -4.19 -73.44 2.77
N ALA A 406 -4.77 -73.64 1.58
CA ALA A 406 -6.09 -74.25 1.27
C ALA A 406 -7.33 -73.35 0.97
N ASN A 407 -7.71 -73.39 -0.33
CA ASN A 407 -9.06 -73.36 -0.95
C ASN A 407 -9.89 -72.05 -0.92
N GLY A 408 -10.47 -71.53 -2.01
CA GLY A 408 -10.54 -71.93 -3.42
C GLY A 408 -11.37 -70.90 -4.25
N HIS A 409 -11.12 -70.86 -5.57
CA HIS A 409 -11.97 -70.46 -6.73
C HIS A 409 -12.89 -69.20 -6.66
N GLN A 410 -13.06 -68.32 -7.67
CA GLN A 410 -12.97 -68.42 -9.14
C GLN A 410 -13.15 -67.01 -9.80
N HIS A 411 -12.53 -66.79 -10.97
CA HIS A 411 -12.80 -65.79 -12.04
C HIS A 411 -12.53 -64.27 -11.74
N ARG A 412 -11.94 -63.43 -12.61
CA ARG A 412 -12.00 -63.32 -14.09
C ARG A 412 -10.86 -62.41 -14.65
N GLY A 413 -10.12 -62.91 -15.64
CA GLY A 413 -9.72 -62.22 -16.89
C GLY A 413 -8.75 -61.01 -16.89
N GLY A 414 -7.53 -61.20 -17.41
CA GLY A 414 -6.68 -60.13 -17.97
C GLY A 414 -5.21 -60.56 -18.15
N VAL A 415 -4.79 -60.85 -19.39
CA VAL A 415 -3.44 -61.30 -19.78
C VAL A 415 -2.42 -60.14 -19.76
N PRO A 416 -1.13 -60.38 -19.44
CA PRO A 416 -0.09 -59.35 -19.22
C PRO A 416 0.90 -59.21 -20.39
N ILE A 417 1.50 -58.03 -20.59
CA ILE A 417 2.81 -57.87 -21.26
C ILE A 417 3.48 -56.53 -20.78
N PRO A 418 4.79 -56.28 -20.97
CA PRO A 418 5.86 -56.55 -20.01
C PRO A 418 6.58 -55.26 -19.52
N SER A 419 7.37 -55.39 -18.45
CA SER A 419 8.34 -54.39 -18.02
C SER A 419 9.40 -54.12 -19.09
N GLN A 420 9.50 -52.86 -19.53
CA GLN A 420 10.71 -52.36 -20.19
C GLN A 420 11.62 -51.72 -19.16
N ALA A 421 12.69 -52.44 -18.85
CA ALA A 421 13.91 -51.90 -18.31
C ALA A 421 14.65 -51.08 -19.39
N ASN A 422 15.38 -50.06 -18.94
CA ASN A 422 16.37 -49.27 -19.67
C ASN A 422 15.89 -48.48 -20.88
N ASN A 423 15.53 -47.21 -20.64
CA ASN A 423 15.99 -46.06 -21.43
C ASN A 423 15.60 -44.75 -20.71
N GLY A 424 16.52 -44.23 -19.89
CA GLY A 424 16.46 -42.87 -19.35
C GLY A 424 17.72 -42.13 -19.77
N PRO A 425 17.64 -40.86 -20.20
CA PRO A 425 18.75 -40.16 -20.83
C PRO A 425 19.93 -39.96 -19.87
N ASP A 426 21.13 -40.17 -20.40
CA ASP A 426 22.41 -40.07 -19.70
C ASP A 426 22.61 -38.67 -19.08
N ALA A 427 22.92 -38.64 -17.79
CA ALA A 427 23.04 -37.42 -16.99
C ALA A 427 24.15 -36.47 -17.50
N ALA A 428 25.11 -37.00 -18.26
CA ALA A 428 26.16 -36.22 -18.91
C ALA A 428 25.62 -35.32 -20.05
N THR A 429 24.57 -35.76 -20.74
CA THR A 429 23.98 -35.02 -21.87
C THR A 429 23.07 -33.88 -21.38
N ALA A 430 22.40 -34.07 -20.25
CA ALA A 430 21.59 -33.04 -19.60
C ALA A 430 22.44 -31.89 -19.02
N LEU A 431 23.65 -32.20 -18.53
CA LEU A 431 24.61 -31.21 -18.02
C LEU A 431 25.30 -30.42 -19.14
N ALA A 432 25.53 -31.03 -20.30
CA ALA A 432 26.07 -30.35 -21.48
C ALA A 432 25.08 -29.32 -22.08
N ALA A 433 23.78 -29.62 -22.07
CA ALA A 433 22.74 -28.71 -22.57
C ALA A 433 22.56 -27.47 -21.66
N LEU A 434 22.70 -27.62 -20.35
CA LEU A 434 22.62 -26.51 -19.38
C LEU A 434 23.83 -25.56 -19.45
N ASN A 435 25.03 -26.08 -19.70
CA ASN A 435 26.22 -25.25 -19.89
C ASN A 435 26.19 -24.45 -21.20
N ALA A 436 25.50 -24.93 -22.24
CA ALA A 436 25.31 -24.22 -23.51
C ALA A 436 24.31 -23.05 -23.43
N LEU A 437 23.39 -23.07 -22.44
CA LEU A 437 22.40 -22.01 -22.21
C LEU A 437 22.90 -20.84 -21.34
N THR A 438 24.08 -20.97 -20.72
CA THR A 438 24.56 -20.02 -19.69
C THR A 438 25.84 -19.25 -20.11
N GLY A 439 26.37 -19.44 -21.31
CA GLY A 439 27.64 -18.84 -21.73
C GLY A 439 27.56 -17.98 -22.99
N GLY A 440 27.50 -16.66 -22.83
CA GLY A 440 27.84 -15.70 -23.88
C GLY A 440 29.35 -15.71 -24.15
N ALA A 441 29.72 -16.21 -25.33
CA ALA A 441 31.01 -16.28 -26.02
C ALA A 441 32.27 -15.58 -25.45
N PRO A 442 33.43 -16.24 -25.62
CA PRO A 442 34.66 -15.57 -26.04
C PRO A 442 35.27 -16.16 -27.33
N ARG A 443 35.85 -15.28 -28.16
CA ARG A 443 36.88 -15.54 -29.20
C ARG A 443 37.76 -14.28 -29.22
N GLN A 444 39.08 -14.25 -29.41
CA GLN A 444 40.17 -15.21 -29.57
C GLN A 444 41.48 -14.45 -29.25
N GLN A 445 42.51 -15.19 -28.83
CA GLN A 445 43.92 -14.83 -28.51
C GLN A 445 44.74 -14.30 -29.72
N PRO A 446 46.02 -13.79 -29.61
CA PRO A 446 47.11 -14.39 -28.81
C PRO A 446 48.26 -13.52 -28.21
N HIS A 447 48.91 -14.13 -27.20
CA HIS A 447 50.34 -14.08 -26.81
C HIS A 447 51.07 -12.73 -26.59
N GLN A 448 51.52 -12.46 -25.35
CA GLN A 448 52.95 -12.50 -24.96
C GLN A 448 53.18 -12.17 -23.46
N GLN A 449 53.93 -13.08 -22.82
CA GLN A 449 54.96 -12.86 -21.78
C GLN A 449 54.62 -12.11 -20.47
N GLN A 450 54.63 -12.86 -19.36
CA GLN A 450 54.95 -12.35 -18.02
C GLN A 450 56.43 -11.96 -17.93
N PRO A 451 56.77 -10.99 -17.06
CA PRO A 451 57.46 -11.43 -15.84
C PRO A 451 57.06 -10.70 -14.54
N ARG A 452 57.06 -11.51 -13.48
CA ARG A 452 57.53 -11.27 -12.09
C ARG A 452 57.07 -10.03 -11.29
N GLN A 453 56.33 -10.36 -10.23
CA GLN A 453 56.23 -9.81 -8.88
C GLN A 453 57.19 -8.66 -8.48
N GLN A 454 56.63 -7.63 -7.83
CA GLN A 454 57.13 -7.03 -6.58
C GLN A 454 56.01 -6.28 -5.81
N PRO A 455 56.11 -6.09 -4.48
CA PRO A 455 54.97 -5.84 -3.59
C PRO A 455 54.86 -4.40 -3.01
N ARG A 456 53.59 -3.91 -2.92
CA ARG A 456 52.98 -2.89 -2.02
C ARG A 456 53.56 -1.46 -1.99
N PRO A 457 52.69 -0.44 -1.80
CA PRO A 457 52.34 -0.05 -0.44
C PRO A 457 50.84 -0.02 -0.17
N HIS A 458 50.55 -0.11 1.12
CA HIS A 458 49.25 -0.18 1.76
C HIS A 458 48.47 1.12 1.53
N LEU A 459 47.51 1.12 0.60
CA LEU A 459 46.42 2.07 0.68
C LEU A 459 45.41 1.55 1.69
N VAL A 460 45.24 2.37 2.74
CA VAL A 460 44.12 2.40 3.69
C VAL A 460 42.84 1.87 3.02
N PRO A 461 42.11 0.91 3.61
CA PRO A 461 40.78 0.56 3.11
C PRO A 461 39.92 1.82 3.18
N GLY A 462 39.69 2.44 2.02
CA GLY A 462 38.67 3.47 1.89
C GLY A 462 37.30 2.92 2.30
N PRO A 463 36.35 3.79 2.65
CA PRO A 463 34.98 3.36 2.94
C PRO A 463 34.48 2.50 1.78
N ARG A 464 33.92 1.33 2.10
CA ARG A 464 33.39 0.39 1.09
C ARG A 464 32.49 1.18 0.13
N PRO A 465 32.66 1.07 -1.19
CA PRO A 465 31.77 1.77 -2.12
C PRO A 465 30.36 1.24 -1.90
N SER A 466 29.43 2.10 -1.49
CA SER A 466 28.00 1.81 -1.59
C SER A 466 27.74 1.49 -3.07
N SER A 467 27.37 0.26 -3.39
CA SER A 467 27.04 -0.13 -4.76
C SER A 467 25.99 0.84 -5.29
N GLY A 468 26.31 1.67 -6.28
CA GLY A 468 25.39 2.67 -6.83
C GLY A 468 24.27 2.05 -7.67
N PRO A 469 23.26 2.84 -8.11
CA PRO A 469 22.16 2.37 -8.95
C PRO A 469 22.64 1.76 -10.29
N ALA A 470 23.81 2.17 -10.79
CA ALA A 470 24.44 1.59 -11.98
C ALA A 470 25.05 0.19 -11.76
N SER A 471 25.42 -0.15 -10.52
CA SER A 471 26.09 -1.42 -10.20
C SER A 471 25.12 -2.54 -9.84
N ASP A 472 23.92 -2.20 -9.34
CA ASP A 472 22.86 -3.18 -9.06
C ASP A 472 21.47 -2.54 -9.23
N PRO A 473 20.91 -2.49 -10.45
CA PRO A 473 19.65 -1.80 -10.72
C PRO A 473 18.43 -2.49 -10.11
N ARG A 474 18.55 -3.74 -9.63
CA ARG A 474 17.41 -4.50 -9.09
C ARG A 474 17.05 -4.11 -7.66
N ARG A 475 17.98 -3.49 -6.93
CA ARG A 475 17.78 -3.03 -5.54
C ARG A 475 17.44 -1.54 -5.41
N TRP A 476 17.49 -0.79 -6.52
CA TRP A 476 17.17 0.64 -6.52
C TRP A 476 15.84 0.90 -7.23
N GLN A 477 14.95 1.61 -6.55
CA GLN A 477 13.68 2.07 -7.09
C GLN A 477 13.84 3.48 -7.63
N ARG A 478 13.53 3.69 -8.91
CA ARG A 478 13.50 5.04 -9.49
C ARG A 478 12.21 5.77 -9.11
N ILE A 479 12.34 7.03 -8.75
CA ILE A 479 11.26 7.95 -8.41
C ILE A 479 11.46 9.21 -9.24
N ASP A 480 10.46 9.54 -10.06
CA ASP A 480 10.45 10.81 -10.77
C ASP A 480 9.86 11.88 -9.83
N VAL A 481 10.64 12.94 -9.57
CA VAL A 481 10.33 13.97 -8.58
C VAL A 481 9.26 14.89 -9.14
N THR A 482 8.15 15.04 -8.42
CA THR A 482 7.07 15.97 -8.77
C THR A 482 7.00 17.11 -7.76
N SER A 483 6.37 18.22 -8.14
CA SER A 483 6.08 19.34 -7.22
C SER A 483 5.17 18.94 -6.06
N GLU A 484 4.49 17.79 -6.15
CA GLU A 484 3.72 17.21 -5.04
C GLU A 484 4.62 16.49 -4.04
N HIS A 485 5.61 15.72 -4.51
CA HIS A 485 6.59 15.06 -3.65
C HIS A 485 7.42 16.09 -2.84
N LEU A 486 7.75 17.24 -3.44
CA LEU A 486 8.43 18.35 -2.76
C LEU A 486 7.54 19.11 -1.75
N ARG A 487 6.22 18.95 -1.84
CA ARG A 487 5.25 19.49 -0.86
C ARG A 487 4.86 18.48 0.22
N GLY A 488 5.49 17.30 0.24
CA GLY A 488 5.24 16.26 1.24
C GLY A 488 4.15 15.26 0.86
N GLY A 489 3.75 15.23 -0.42
CA GLY A 489 2.81 14.23 -0.91
C GLY A 489 3.40 12.81 -0.92
N PRO A 490 2.54 11.79 -0.80
CA PRO A 490 2.97 10.41 -0.74
C PRO A 490 3.55 9.93 -2.08
N VAL A 491 4.59 9.12 -2.03
CA VAL A 491 5.29 8.61 -3.20
C VAL A 491 5.03 7.12 -3.36
N ALA A 492 4.29 6.73 -4.38
CA ALA A 492 4.02 5.32 -4.65
C ALA A 492 5.29 4.55 -5.01
N VAL A 493 5.38 3.34 -4.51
CA VAL A 493 6.42 2.37 -4.87
C VAL A 493 5.78 1.08 -5.39
N PRO A 494 6.47 0.34 -6.27
CA PRO A 494 5.96 -0.94 -6.75
C PRO A 494 5.79 -1.96 -5.62
N GLU A 495 4.75 -2.79 -5.72
CA GLU A 495 4.49 -3.86 -4.75
C GLU A 495 5.66 -4.83 -4.62
N GLY A 496 6.32 -5.16 -5.75
CA GLY A 496 7.50 -6.03 -5.75
C GLY A 496 8.66 -5.47 -4.93
N TYR A 497 8.85 -4.14 -4.95
CA TYR A 497 9.85 -3.47 -4.13
C TYR A 497 9.48 -3.52 -2.65
N ALA A 498 8.23 -3.23 -2.30
CA ALA A 498 7.76 -3.32 -0.91
C ALA A 498 7.77 -4.77 -0.37
N ALA A 499 7.44 -5.75 -1.19
CA ALA A 499 7.49 -7.18 -0.83
C ALA A 499 8.94 -7.66 -0.60
N GLN A 500 9.92 -7.15 -1.36
CA GLN A 500 11.34 -7.40 -1.11
C GLN A 500 11.81 -6.83 0.24
N LEU A 501 11.22 -5.71 0.66
CA LEU A 501 11.42 -5.14 2.00
C LEU A 501 10.62 -5.88 3.10
N GLY A 502 9.88 -6.93 2.74
CA GLY A 502 9.11 -7.76 3.66
C GLY A 502 7.74 -7.18 4.04
N MET A 503 7.29 -6.11 3.37
CA MET A 503 5.98 -5.51 3.62
C MET A 503 4.85 -6.35 3.03
N ARG A 504 3.71 -6.36 3.72
CA ARG A 504 2.45 -6.95 3.25
C ARG A 504 1.35 -5.89 3.19
N PRO A 505 0.24 -6.14 2.47
CA PRO A 505 -0.96 -5.32 2.57
C PRO A 505 -1.38 -5.06 4.02
N GLY A 506 -1.61 -3.80 4.37
CA GLY A 506 -1.95 -3.36 5.74
C GLY A 506 -0.76 -3.23 6.70
N THR A 507 0.48 -3.38 6.22
CA THR A 507 1.70 -3.19 7.03
C THR A 507 2.32 -1.82 6.74
N LEU A 508 3.09 -1.32 7.69
CA LEU A 508 3.83 -0.07 7.59
C LEU A 508 5.29 -0.35 8.02
N LEU A 509 6.23 0.38 7.45
CA LEU A 509 7.67 0.19 7.62
C LEU A 509 8.31 1.57 7.77
N SER A 510 8.89 1.85 8.94
CA SER A 510 9.63 3.08 9.16
C SER A 510 11.09 2.90 8.76
N VAL A 511 11.63 3.87 8.01
CA VAL A 511 13.03 3.89 7.56
C VAL A 511 13.64 5.27 7.83
N THR A 512 14.91 5.29 8.18
CA THR A 512 15.68 6.51 8.39
C THR A 512 16.27 6.99 7.07
N GLY A 513 15.76 8.10 6.55
CA GLY A 513 16.32 8.78 5.38
C GLY A 513 17.63 9.50 5.67
N PRO A 514 18.32 10.01 4.63
CA PRO A 514 19.56 10.75 4.77
C PRO A 514 19.40 11.96 5.70
N GLY A 515 20.24 12.06 6.73
CA GLY A 515 20.17 13.14 7.73
C GLY A 515 19.28 12.88 8.94
N ASP A 516 19.03 11.62 9.27
CA ASP A 516 18.23 11.16 10.43
C ASP A 516 16.73 11.55 10.37
N ASN A 517 16.20 11.78 9.16
CA ASN A 517 14.78 12.04 8.95
C ASN A 517 13.98 10.72 8.93
N ALA A 518 12.91 10.61 9.72
CA ALA A 518 12.01 9.47 9.64
C ALA A 518 11.16 9.54 8.36
N VAL A 519 11.24 8.49 7.55
CA VAL A 519 10.44 8.28 6.34
C VAL A 519 9.63 7.01 6.56
N VAL A 520 8.33 7.08 6.29
CA VAL A 520 7.45 5.93 6.53
C VAL A 520 6.96 5.38 5.20
N LEU A 521 7.14 4.09 4.98
CA LEU A 521 6.56 3.35 3.88
C LEU A 521 5.29 2.65 4.39
N VAL A 522 4.12 3.01 3.86
CA VAL A 522 2.81 2.51 4.29
C VAL A 522 2.17 1.75 3.13
N TRP A 523 1.59 0.59 3.42
CA TRP A 523 0.70 -0.05 2.47
C TRP A 523 -0.71 0.53 2.57
N ARG A 524 -1.03 1.51 1.71
CA ARG A 524 -2.37 2.14 1.68
C ARG A 524 -3.25 1.40 0.68
N ASP A 525 -4.34 0.83 1.17
CA ASP A 525 -5.31 0.04 0.41
C ASP A 525 -4.66 -1.07 -0.45
N ARG A 526 -4.29 -0.76 -1.70
CA ARG A 526 -3.71 -1.66 -2.69
C ARG A 526 -2.34 -1.25 -3.22
N GLN A 527 -1.68 -0.23 -2.66
CA GLN A 527 -0.32 0.14 -3.09
C GLN A 527 0.57 0.61 -1.94
N PRO A 528 1.83 0.18 -1.90
CA PRO A 528 2.80 0.72 -0.97
C PRO A 528 3.24 2.12 -1.40
N VAL A 529 3.27 3.04 -0.44
CA VAL A 529 3.64 4.45 -0.65
C VAL A 529 4.59 4.90 0.45
N PHE A 530 5.60 5.70 0.13
CA PHE A 530 6.26 6.51 1.14
C PHE A 530 5.33 7.66 1.50
N ASP A 531 4.99 7.84 2.77
CA ASP A 531 4.04 8.87 3.22
C ASP A 531 4.54 10.28 2.90
N SER A 532 5.86 10.50 3.04
CA SER A 532 6.54 11.68 2.53
C SER A 532 8.04 11.42 2.33
N LEU A 533 8.55 11.75 1.13
CA LEU A 533 9.99 11.79 0.83
C LEU A 533 10.54 13.23 0.80
N GLN A 534 9.72 14.23 1.10
CA GLN A 534 10.08 15.64 1.05
C GLN A 534 11.42 15.97 1.75
N PRO A 535 11.69 15.56 3.01
CA PRO A 535 12.95 15.90 3.67
C PRO A 535 14.17 15.30 2.97
N VAL A 536 14.03 14.14 2.32
CA VAL A 536 15.08 13.48 1.55
C VAL A 536 15.31 14.22 0.22
N LEU A 537 14.23 14.58 -0.47
CA LEU A 537 14.28 15.29 -1.75
C LEU A 537 14.83 16.73 -1.59
N MET A 538 14.44 17.43 -0.53
CA MET A 538 14.97 18.76 -0.20
C MET A 538 16.47 18.72 0.07
N ARG A 539 16.96 17.69 0.78
CA ARG A 539 18.39 17.54 1.09
C ARG A 539 19.22 17.24 -0.16
N LEU A 540 18.64 16.53 -1.13
CA LEU A 540 19.25 16.26 -2.44
C LEU A 540 19.13 17.44 -3.41
N ASN A 541 18.51 18.56 -3.01
CA ASN A 541 18.19 19.70 -3.88
C ASN A 541 17.44 19.28 -5.16
N ALA A 542 16.59 18.26 -5.08
CA ALA A 542 15.87 17.75 -6.25
C ALA A 542 14.80 18.74 -6.73
N GLN A 543 14.66 18.89 -8.05
CA GLN A 543 13.66 19.72 -8.70
C GLN A 543 12.54 18.87 -9.34
N PRO A 544 11.35 19.43 -9.57
CA PRO A 544 10.31 18.72 -10.34
C PRO A 544 10.83 18.34 -11.73
N GLY A 545 10.82 17.04 -12.04
CA GLY A 545 11.37 16.48 -13.27
C GLY A 545 12.66 15.67 -13.08
N ASP A 546 13.31 15.76 -11.92
CA ASP A 546 14.51 14.96 -11.63
C ASP A 546 14.17 13.48 -11.38
N SER A 547 15.10 12.60 -11.69
CA SER A 547 15.02 11.18 -11.31
C SER A 547 15.89 10.91 -10.08
N VAL A 548 15.24 10.53 -8.98
CA VAL A 548 15.89 10.10 -7.75
C VAL A 548 15.77 8.59 -7.63
N TYR A 549 16.88 7.91 -7.40
CA TYR A 549 16.89 6.49 -7.10
C TYR A 549 16.95 6.31 -5.58
N VAL A 550 16.03 5.53 -5.04
CA VAL A 550 15.99 5.18 -3.62
C VAL A 550 16.21 3.68 -3.42
N THR A 551 16.90 3.32 -2.35
CA THR A 551 17.03 1.94 -1.90
C THR A 551 16.92 1.91 -0.38
N VAL A 552 16.44 0.81 0.17
CA VAL A 552 16.34 0.61 1.61
C VAL A 552 17.20 -0.60 1.98
N ASP A 553 18.23 -0.37 2.79
CA ASP A 553 19.11 -1.42 3.33
C ASP A 553 18.97 -1.45 4.86
N GLY A 554 18.35 -2.51 5.37
CA GLY A 554 17.92 -2.60 6.76
C GLY A 554 16.88 -1.52 7.11
N TYR A 555 17.30 -0.53 7.89
CA TYR A 555 16.47 0.60 8.34
C TYR A 555 16.93 1.95 7.76
N ARG A 556 17.92 1.97 6.85
CA ARG A 556 18.39 3.20 6.22
C ARG A 556 17.88 3.28 4.79
N LEU A 557 17.23 4.39 4.48
CA LEU A 557 16.89 4.78 3.12
C LEU A 557 18.08 5.57 2.57
N ASP A 558 18.69 5.03 1.52
CA ASP A 558 19.69 5.72 0.72
C ASP A 558 19.03 6.26 -0.55
N ALA A 559 19.44 7.45 -0.96
CA ALA A 559 18.83 8.17 -2.07
C ALA A 559 19.89 8.90 -2.88
N GLN A 560 19.89 8.68 -4.20
CA GLN A 560 20.85 9.28 -5.12
C GLN A 560 20.11 9.98 -6.26
N LEU A 561 20.45 11.25 -6.48
CA LEU A 561 20.01 12.01 -7.64
C LEU A 561 20.90 11.61 -8.82
N THR A 562 20.32 11.15 -9.92
CA THR A 562 21.07 11.01 -11.17
C THR A 562 20.79 12.24 -12.02
N SER A 563 21.74 13.17 -12.04
CA SER A 563 21.71 14.29 -12.97
C SER A 563 21.84 13.72 -14.39
N LEU A 564 20.80 13.85 -15.21
CA LEU A 564 20.97 13.80 -16.66
C LEU A 564 21.74 15.07 -17.02
N THR A 565 23.08 14.98 -17.06
CA THR A 565 23.89 15.95 -17.80
C THR A 565 23.32 16.02 -19.22
N SER A 566 22.94 17.25 -19.59
CA SER A 566 22.40 17.70 -20.87
C SER A 566 22.84 16.95 -22.11
#